data_AF-A0A9P8AFS9-F1
#
_entry.id   AF-A0A9P8AFS9-F1
#
_cell.length_a   1.000
_cell.length_b   1.000
_cell.length_c   1.000
_cell.angle_alpha   90.00
_cell.angle_beta   90.00
_cell.angle_gamma   90.00
#
_symmetry.space_group_name_H-M   'P 1'
#
loop_
_entity.id
_entity.type
_entity.pdbx_description
1 polymer ?
#
loop_
_entity_poly.entity_id
_entity_poly.type
_entity_poly.pdbx_seq_one_letter_code
_entity_poly.pdbx_strand_id
1 'polypeptide(L)'
;MAKLNEIPTVGDNSYYLPSYISGLRNLRRVSAIIKEGYEKYPGRAFKIPLPDRWLVVISGPDMLEDIRKATDEQLSLRAAFQDFLHTELFFGRQTRVDPYHVFIFKNTLTRSIGPKFSDMYEEMVAAFEGIPMTRDWTKIPVLKKVLPIVCRTSNRVFVGAPLCRSEDWLALNIEYTTKVFSRAMMLNLLPKLLQPVVGRLISPLPACVRRAEKHLVPVILERLEAEDKTYGDCPDDLLTWLIQGAQGVQERLKPGNLVRRMLNANFAAVHTTSNVRSRVTYTESLMLNIDTSYLQRPSLEHSFISWSTQNT
;
A
#
# COMPACT_ATOMS: atom_id res chain seq x y z
N MET A 1 2.06 27.43 -17.32
CA MET A 1 1.94 25.98 -17.56
C MET A 1 2.92 25.61 -18.65
N ALA A 2 4.00 24.88 -18.34
CA ALA A 2 4.81 24.26 -19.40
C ALA A 2 3.88 23.40 -20.25
N LYS A 3 3.86 23.60 -21.57
CA LYS A 3 2.94 22.85 -22.43
C LYS A 3 3.46 21.41 -22.44
N LEU A 4 2.63 20.43 -22.13
CA LEU A 4 3.01 19.00 -22.14
C LEU A 4 3.72 18.59 -23.45
N ASN A 5 3.42 19.28 -24.54
CA ASN A 5 4.03 19.10 -25.87
C ASN A 5 5.52 19.48 -25.95
N GLU A 6 6.01 20.32 -25.04
CA GLU A 6 7.42 20.75 -24.99
C GLU A 6 8.34 19.71 -24.32
N ILE A 7 7.77 18.76 -23.58
CA ILE A 7 8.52 17.67 -22.94
C ILE A 7 8.78 16.55 -23.97
N PRO A 8 10.04 16.12 -24.16
CA PRO A 8 10.38 15.08 -25.13
C PRO A 8 9.71 13.75 -24.80
N THR A 9 9.19 13.08 -25.83
CA THR A 9 8.56 11.75 -25.70
C THR A 9 9.59 10.63 -25.88
N VAL A 10 9.50 9.58 -25.05
CA VAL A 10 10.34 8.37 -25.13
C VAL A 10 9.44 7.13 -25.17
N GLY A 11 9.86 6.11 -25.95
CA GLY A 11 9.10 4.90 -26.23
C GLY A 11 8.42 4.94 -27.61
N ASP A 12 7.60 3.92 -27.90
CA ASP A 12 6.87 3.84 -29.17
C ASP A 12 5.88 5.00 -29.26
N ASN A 13 6.25 6.03 -29.99
CA ASN A 13 5.40 7.18 -30.33
C ASN A 13 5.21 7.23 -31.85
N SER A 14 4.77 6.10 -32.42
CA SER A 14 4.55 5.99 -33.86
C SER A 14 3.41 6.93 -34.25
N TYR A 15 3.71 7.87 -35.14
CA TYR A 15 2.73 8.80 -35.72
C TYR A 15 1.56 8.08 -36.40
N TYR A 16 1.75 6.81 -36.76
CA TYR A 16 0.79 5.97 -37.48
C TYR A 16 -0.08 5.08 -36.58
N LEU A 17 0.24 4.98 -35.28
CA LEU A 17 -0.55 4.20 -34.33
C LEU A 17 -1.35 5.13 -33.42
N PRO A 18 -2.63 4.82 -33.12
CA PRO A 18 -3.34 5.50 -32.05
C PRO A 18 -2.52 5.49 -30.76
N SER A 19 -2.43 6.63 -30.08
CA SER A 19 -1.64 6.84 -28.86
C SER A 19 -1.87 5.77 -27.79
N TYR A 20 -3.09 5.24 -27.73
CA TYR A 20 -3.48 4.11 -26.88
C TYR A 20 -2.75 2.79 -27.20
N ILE A 21 -2.61 2.43 -28.48
CA ILE A 21 -1.91 1.20 -28.90
C ILE A 21 -0.41 1.31 -28.60
N SER A 22 0.16 2.49 -28.85
CA SER A 22 1.51 2.85 -28.42
C SER A 22 1.69 2.68 -26.91
N GLY A 23 0.75 3.20 -26.11
CA GLY A 23 0.75 3.03 -24.65
C GLY A 23 0.73 1.55 -24.22
N LEU A 24 -0.09 0.71 -24.85
CA LEU A 24 -0.14 -0.72 -24.57
C LEU A 24 1.17 -1.45 -24.90
N ARG A 25 1.84 -1.10 -26.00
CA ARG A 25 3.15 -1.67 -26.34
C ARG A 25 4.23 -1.25 -25.35
N ASN A 26 4.21 0.02 -24.95
CA ASN A 26 5.16 0.56 -23.98
C ASN A 26 5.09 -0.15 -22.63
N LEU A 27 3.92 -0.63 -22.20
CA LEU A 27 3.76 -1.36 -20.92
C LEU A 27 4.70 -2.56 -20.78
N ARG A 28 4.99 -3.28 -21.86
CA ARG A 28 5.89 -4.45 -21.81
C ARG A 28 7.36 -4.06 -21.72
N ARG A 29 7.70 -2.80 -21.99
CA ARG A 29 9.07 -2.30 -22.12
C ARG A 29 9.35 -1.09 -21.23
N VAL A 30 8.48 -0.77 -20.26
CA VAL A 30 8.57 0.45 -19.44
C VAL A 30 9.95 0.64 -18.83
N SER A 31 10.54 -0.41 -18.25
CA SER A 31 11.88 -0.33 -17.65
C SER A 31 12.95 0.08 -18.67
N ALA A 32 12.93 -0.52 -19.86
CA ALA A 32 13.86 -0.18 -20.93
C ALA A 32 13.62 1.25 -21.47
N ILE A 33 12.36 1.67 -21.59
CA ILE A 33 11.98 3.01 -22.04
C ILE A 33 12.40 4.09 -21.03
N ILE A 34 12.24 3.83 -19.72
CA ILE A 34 12.70 4.73 -18.67
C ILE A 34 14.23 4.86 -18.74
N LYS A 35 14.95 3.74 -18.89
CA LYS A 35 16.41 3.74 -19.03
C LYS A 35 16.85 4.54 -20.26
N GLU A 36 16.23 4.30 -21.41
CA GLU A 36 16.46 5.05 -22.65
C GLU A 36 16.24 6.55 -22.45
N GLY A 37 15.15 6.94 -21.77
CA GLY A 37 14.85 8.34 -21.51
C GLY A 37 15.86 9.00 -20.59
N TYR A 38 16.33 8.27 -19.57
CA TYR A 38 17.37 8.73 -18.67
C TYR A 38 18.70 8.95 -19.39
N GLU A 39 19.08 8.04 -20.30
CA GLU A 39 20.30 8.14 -21.11
C GLU A 39 20.22 9.25 -22.16
N LYS A 40 19.06 9.44 -22.81
CA LYS A 40 18.87 10.46 -23.86
C LYS A 40 18.69 11.87 -23.30
N TYR A 41 18.12 12.01 -22.11
CA TYR A 41 17.77 13.29 -21.50
C TYR A 41 18.35 13.41 -20.07
N PRO A 42 19.69 13.39 -19.92
CA PRO A 42 20.32 13.47 -18.62
C PRO A 42 19.97 14.81 -17.96
N GLY A 43 19.49 14.73 -16.72
CA GLY A 43 19.12 15.90 -15.93
C GLY A 43 17.87 16.67 -16.40
N ARG A 44 17.13 16.17 -17.40
CA ARG A 44 15.94 16.82 -17.98
C ARG A 44 14.72 15.91 -17.87
N ALA A 45 13.53 16.51 -17.82
CA ALA A 45 12.29 15.74 -17.88
C ALA A 45 12.04 15.16 -19.29
N PHE A 46 11.42 13.98 -19.31
CA PHE A 46 10.88 13.34 -20.51
C PHE A 46 9.54 12.69 -20.17
N LYS A 47 8.75 12.32 -21.18
CA LYS A 47 7.44 11.70 -20.98
C LYS A 47 7.29 10.38 -21.72
N ILE A 48 6.54 9.47 -21.12
CA ILE A 48 6.22 8.14 -21.65
C ILE A 48 4.71 8.06 -21.87
N PRO A 49 4.23 7.60 -23.04
CA PRO A 49 2.82 7.32 -23.24
C PRO A 49 2.42 6.04 -22.50
N LEU A 50 1.42 6.15 -21.61
CA LEU A 50 0.68 5.02 -21.03
C LEU A 50 -0.72 4.95 -21.66
N PRO A 51 -1.45 3.82 -21.55
CA PRO A 51 -2.78 3.69 -22.17
C PRO A 51 -3.79 4.77 -21.76
N ASP A 52 -3.74 5.23 -20.50
CA ASP A 52 -4.72 6.16 -19.95
C ASP A 52 -4.18 7.58 -19.68
N ARG A 53 -2.86 7.79 -19.76
CA ARG A 53 -2.18 9.05 -19.39
C ARG A 53 -0.77 9.19 -19.98
N TRP A 54 -0.21 10.39 -19.84
CA TRP A 54 1.24 10.61 -20.01
C TRP A 54 1.93 10.52 -18.65
N LEU A 55 2.99 9.73 -18.56
CA LEU A 55 3.87 9.70 -17.39
C LEU A 55 5.07 10.62 -17.65
N VAL A 56 5.18 11.70 -16.89
CA VAL A 56 6.37 12.57 -16.93
C VAL A 56 7.39 12.04 -15.92
N VAL A 57 8.58 11.72 -16.40
CA VAL A 57 9.71 11.26 -15.62
C VAL A 57 10.69 12.42 -15.46
N ILE A 58 11.13 12.64 -14.22
CA ILE A 58 12.02 13.74 -13.84
C ILE A 58 13.33 13.13 -13.35
N SER A 59 14.45 13.57 -13.94
CA SER A 59 15.80 13.02 -13.67
C SER A 59 16.82 14.07 -13.21
N GLY A 60 16.46 15.36 -13.23
CA GLY A 60 17.33 16.49 -12.86
C GLY A 60 17.38 16.75 -11.35
N PRO A 61 18.57 16.94 -10.74
CA PRO A 61 18.71 17.30 -9.33
C PRO A 61 17.91 18.55 -8.92
N ASP A 62 17.95 19.60 -9.74
CA ASP A 62 17.21 20.84 -9.48
C ASP A 62 15.69 20.61 -9.52
N MET A 63 15.23 19.82 -10.48
CA MET A 63 13.82 19.46 -10.60
C MET A 63 13.34 18.57 -9.44
N LEU A 64 14.22 17.73 -8.89
CA LEU A 64 13.92 16.94 -7.69
C LEU A 64 13.76 17.84 -6.46
N GLU A 65 14.59 18.88 -6.34
CA GLU A 65 14.44 19.89 -5.28
C GLU A 65 13.14 20.69 -5.43
N ASP A 66 12.73 21.00 -6.66
CA ASP A 66 11.44 21.64 -6.93
C ASP A 66 10.26 20.76 -6.51
N ILE A 67 10.30 19.45 -6.84
CA ILE A 67 9.26 18.50 -6.39
C ILE A 67 9.25 18.40 -4.86
N ARG A 68 10.43 18.35 -4.22
CA ARG A 68 10.55 18.25 -2.77
C ARG A 68 9.96 19.46 -2.04
N LYS A 69 10.05 20.64 -2.66
CA LYS A 69 9.52 21.92 -2.12
C LYS A 69 8.09 22.20 -2.56
N ALA A 70 7.55 21.46 -3.51
CA ALA A 70 6.21 21.69 -4.04
C ALA A 70 5.14 21.51 -2.96
N THR A 71 4.12 22.37 -3.00
CA THR A 71 2.97 22.26 -2.10
C THR A 71 1.98 21.21 -2.62
N ASP A 72 1.06 20.76 -1.74
CA ASP A 72 0.01 19.81 -2.12
C ASP A 72 -0.92 20.36 -3.21
N GLU A 73 -1.07 21.69 -3.34
CA GLU A 73 -1.81 22.34 -4.43
C GLU A 73 -1.07 22.24 -5.77
N GLN A 74 0.26 22.24 -5.76
CA GLN A 74 1.08 22.15 -6.96
C GLN A 74 1.27 20.70 -7.41
N LEU A 75 1.55 19.79 -6.48
CA LEU A 75 1.78 18.36 -6.73
C LEU A 75 1.09 17.49 -5.66
N SER A 76 -0.12 17.03 -5.96
CA SER A 76 -0.90 16.24 -5.01
C SER A 76 -0.67 14.73 -5.16
N LEU A 77 0.03 14.14 -4.19
CA LEU A 77 0.16 12.68 -4.08
C LEU A 77 -1.22 12.01 -3.89
N ARG A 78 -2.12 12.67 -3.15
CA ARG A 78 -3.49 12.18 -2.93
C ARG A 78 -4.29 12.10 -4.24
N ALA A 79 -4.21 13.12 -5.09
CA ALA A 79 -4.88 13.09 -6.39
C ALA A 79 -4.29 12.00 -7.29
N ALA A 80 -2.96 11.85 -7.30
CA ALA A 80 -2.29 10.78 -8.05
C ALA A 80 -2.75 9.38 -7.59
N PHE A 81 -2.86 9.14 -6.28
CA PHE A 81 -3.38 7.89 -5.74
C PHE A 81 -4.86 7.68 -6.07
N GLN A 82 -5.69 8.71 -5.99
CA GLN A 82 -7.11 8.63 -6.36
C GLN A 82 -7.28 8.20 -7.81
N ASP A 83 -6.52 8.81 -8.72
CA ASP A 83 -6.55 8.51 -10.16
C ASP A 83 -5.93 7.15 -10.51
N PHE A 84 -4.94 6.69 -9.74
CA PHE A 84 -4.27 5.42 -10.00
C PHE A 84 -5.05 4.23 -9.42
N LEU A 85 -5.54 4.36 -8.19
CA LEU A 85 -6.26 3.29 -7.48
C LEU A 85 -7.78 3.35 -7.69
N HIS A 86 -8.31 4.36 -8.37
CA HIS A 86 -9.76 4.55 -8.54
C HIS A 86 -10.47 4.53 -7.18
N THR A 87 -9.96 5.29 -6.20
CA THR A 87 -10.39 5.16 -4.80
C THR A 87 -11.88 5.43 -4.59
N GLU A 88 -12.49 6.29 -5.43
CA GLU A 88 -13.94 6.51 -5.41
C GLU A 88 -14.75 5.23 -5.65
N LEU A 89 -14.25 4.33 -6.51
CA LEU A 89 -14.91 3.08 -6.85
C LEU A 89 -14.69 2.00 -5.78
N PHE A 90 -13.47 1.87 -5.25
CA PHE A 90 -13.10 0.70 -4.42
C PHE A 90 -13.07 0.95 -2.90
N PHE A 91 -12.83 2.18 -2.45
CA PHE A 91 -12.59 2.51 -1.02
C PHE A 91 -13.86 3.03 -0.35
N GLY A 92 -14.90 3.34 -1.13
CA GLY A 92 -16.18 3.86 -0.67
C GLY A 92 -16.16 5.37 -0.46
N ARG A 93 -17.23 6.04 -0.91
CA ARG A 93 -17.36 7.51 -0.96
C ARG A 93 -17.04 8.20 0.36
N GLN A 94 -17.49 7.65 1.49
CA GLN A 94 -17.33 8.30 2.80
C GLN A 94 -15.87 8.46 3.22
N THR A 95 -15.00 7.52 2.85
CA THR A 95 -13.58 7.58 3.19
C THR A 95 -12.86 8.74 2.48
N ARG A 96 -13.37 9.17 1.32
CA ARG A 96 -12.87 10.33 0.58
C ARG A 96 -13.45 11.64 1.08
N VAL A 97 -14.77 11.72 1.24
CA VAL A 97 -15.47 12.96 1.61
C VAL A 97 -15.09 13.40 3.02
N ASP A 98 -14.82 12.44 3.90
CA ASP A 98 -14.43 12.67 5.28
C ASP A 98 -13.17 11.87 5.63
N PRO A 99 -11.98 12.41 5.32
CA PRO A 99 -10.73 11.68 5.41
C PRO A 99 -10.10 11.68 6.81
N TYR A 100 -10.87 11.81 7.91
CA TYR A 100 -10.31 11.89 9.28
C TYR A 100 -9.33 10.74 9.63
N HIS A 101 -9.59 9.53 9.13
CA HIS A 101 -8.68 8.39 9.25
C HIS A 101 -7.24 8.65 8.79
N VAL A 102 -7.01 9.53 7.79
CA VAL A 102 -5.67 9.88 7.31
C VAL A 102 -4.86 10.55 8.42
N PHE A 103 -5.49 11.39 9.23
CA PHE A 103 -4.84 12.02 10.38
C PHE A 103 -4.46 10.98 11.44
N ILE A 104 -5.37 10.04 11.73
CA ILE A 104 -5.11 8.95 12.69
C ILE A 104 -3.96 8.06 12.21
N PHE A 105 -3.93 7.69 10.93
CA PHE A 105 -2.87 6.87 10.36
C PHE A 105 -1.51 7.58 10.41
N LYS A 106 -1.47 8.88 10.08
CA LYS A 106 -0.21 9.64 10.06
C LYS A 106 0.32 9.91 11.46
N ASN A 107 -0.55 10.22 12.41
CA ASN A 107 -0.13 10.73 13.72
C ASN A 107 -0.20 9.67 14.81
N THR A 108 -1.36 9.06 15.02
CA THR A 108 -1.57 8.12 16.12
C THR A 108 -0.90 6.78 15.84
N LEU A 109 -1.16 6.19 14.67
CA LEU A 109 -0.58 4.90 14.31
C LEU A 109 0.95 4.97 14.26
N THR A 110 1.54 5.98 13.62
CA THR A 110 3.00 6.15 13.58
C THR A 110 3.62 6.24 14.98
N ARG A 111 3.03 7.01 15.90
CA ARG A 111 3.55 7.13 17.28
C ARG A 111 3.39 5.84 18.08
N SER A 112 2.40 5.02 17.77
CA SER A 112 2.13 3.75 18.47
C SER A 112 3.11 2.62 18.11
N ILE A 113 3.89 2.75 17.02
CA ILE A 113 4.79 1.68 16.55
C ILE A 113 5.83 1.31 17.61
N GLY A 114 6.47 2.29 18.24
CA GLY A 114 7.49 2.05 19.26
C GLY A 114 6.90 1.31 20.47
N PRO A 115 5.87 1.87 21.14
CA PRO A 115 5.22 1.21 22.28
C PRO A 115 4.66 -0.18 21.98
N LYS A 116 4.14 -0.42 20.76
CA LYS A 116 3.55 -1.71 20.36
C LYS A 116 4.54 -2.65 19.68
N PHE A 117 5.82 -2.32 19.65
CA PHE A 117 6.81 -3.12 18.91
C PHE A 117 6.90 -4.56 19.44
N SER A 118 6.88 -4.75 20.77
CA SER A 118 6.94 -6.08 21.37
C SER A 118 5.76 -6.96 20.92
N ASP A 119 4.55 -6.42 20.97
CA ASP A 119 3.33 -7.09 20.50
C ASP A 119 3.42 -7.48 19.02
N MET A 120 3.91 -6.56 18.19
CA MET A 120 4.13 -6.80 16.76
C MET A 120 5.18 -7.89 16.53
N TYR A 121 6.28 -7.85 17.29
CA TYR A 121 7.39 -8.79 17.18
C TYR A 121 6.94 -10.22 17.52
N GLU A 122 6.16 -10.40 18.58
CA GLU A 122 5.59 -11.71 18.94
C GLU A 122 4.74 -12.30 17.81
N GLU A 123 3.85 -11.49 17.21
CA GLU A 123 3.02 -11.95 16.10
C GLU A 123 3.82 -12.20 14.82
N MET A 124 4.88 -11.42 14.60
CA MET A 124 5.81 -11.64 13.50
C MET A 124 6.50 -12.99 13.66
N VAL A 125 7.15 -13.25 14.80
CA VAL A 125 7.85 -14.51 15.09
C VAL A 125 6.91 -15.71 14.97
N ALA A 126 5.72 -15.63 15.58
CA ALA A 126 4.73 -16.70 15.49
C ALA A 126 4.21 -16.94 14.06
N ALA A 127 4.23 -15.91 13.19
CA ALA A 127 3.89 -16.08 11.79
C ALA A 127 5.02 -16.73 10.97
N PHE A 128 6.28 -16.61 11.41
CA PHE A 128 7.44 -17.24 10.77
C PHE A 128 7.51 -18.76 10.99
N GLU A 129 6.87 -19.30 12.03
CA GLU A 129 6.78 -20.75 12.26
C GLU A 129 6.17 -21.52 11.08
N GLY A 130 5.35 -20.86 10.24
CA GLY A 130 4.80 -21.42 9.01
C GLY A 130 5.79 -21.50 7.82
N ILE A 131 7.04 -21.11 8.02
CA ILE A 131 8.13 -21.23 7.05
C ILE A 131 9.02 -22.41 7.47
N PRO A 132 9.25 -23.41 6.59
CA PRO A 132 10.07 -24.55 6.94
C PRO A 132 11.51 -24.12 7.22
N MET A 133 12.02 -24.47 8.40
CA MET A 133 13.43 -24.31 8.74
C MET A 133 14.20 -25.51 8.17
N THR A 134 14.79 -25.35 6.99
CA THR A 134 15.64 -26.37 6.37
C THR A 134 17.11 -26.08 6.65
N ARG A 135 17.92 -27.14 6.79
CA ARG A 135 19.38 -27.02 6.89
C ARG A 135 20.01 -26.60 5.56
N ASP A 136 19.40 -27.05 4.46
CA ASP A 136 19.84 -26.74 3.11
C ASP A 136 19.05 -25.58 2.51
N TRP A 137 19.69 -24.85 1.60
CA TRP A 137 19.07 -23.74 0.89
C TRP A 137 17.82 -24.22 0.14
N THR A 138 16.70 -23.52 0.36
CA THR A 138 15.40 -23.91 -0.19
C THR A 138 14.70 -22.72 -0.85
N LYS A 139 14.17 -22.93 -2.05
CA LYS A 139 13.37 -21.93 -2.76
C LYS A 139 12.01 -21.82 -2.10
N ILE A 140 11.69 -20.63 -1.61
CA ILE A 140 10.35 -20.32 -1.10
C ILE A 140 9.69 -19.20 -1.93
N PRO A 141 8.36 -19.25 -2.16
CA PRO A 141 7.65 -18.16 -2.79
C PRO A 141 7.52 -16.99 -1.80
N VAL A 142 8.52 -16.12 -1.75
CA VAL A 142 8.67 -15.03 -0.76
C VAL A 142 7.36 -14.27 -0.53
N LEU A 143 6.70 -13.80 -1.59
CA LEU A 143 5.46 -13.03 -1.44
C LEU A 143 4.32 -13.83 -0.79
N LYS A 144 4.17 -15.12 -1.15
CA LYS A 144 3.13 -15.98 -0.58
C LYS A 144 3.36 -16.25 0.92
N LYS A 145 4.61 -16.16 1.38
CA LYS A 145 4.99 -16.38 2.79
C LYS A 145 5.03 -15.08 3.61
N VAL A 146 5.48 -13.98 3.01
CA VAL A 146 5.62 -12.67 3.69
C VAL A 146 4.29 -11.96 3.85
N LEU A 147 3.34 -12.08 2.91
CA LEU A 147 2.05 -11.37 3.03
C LEU A 147 1.25 -11.79 4.27
N PRO A 148 1.11 -13.07 4.61
CA PRO A 148 0.49 -13.49 5.87
C PRO A 148 1.19 -12.91 7.11
N ILE A 149 2.54 -12.90 7.12
CA ILE A 149 3.33 -12.36 8.24
C ILE A 149 3.04 -10.88 8.45
N VAL A 150 3.11 -10.08 7.38
CA VAL A 150 2.82 -8.65 7.46
C VAL A 150 1.37 -8.39 7.81
N CYS A 151 0.44 -9.15 7.23
CA CYS A 151 -0.99 -9.01 7.54
C CYS A 151 -1.24 -9.28 9.03
N ARG A 152 -0.70 -10.37 9.57
CA ARG A 152 -0.84 -10.75 10.99
C ARG A 152 -0.20 -9.72 11.92
N THR A 153 1.04 -9.32 11.62
CA THR A 153 1.79 -8.31 12.39
C THR A 153 1.07 -6.96 12.42
N SER A 154 0.59 -6.49 11.26
CA SER A 154 -0.15 -5.22 11.17
C SER A 154 -1.47 -5.29 11.92
N ASN A 155 -2.19 -6.41 11.80
CA ASN A 155 -3.49 -6.57 12.46
C ASN A 155 -3.38 -6.66 13.98
N ARG A 156 -2.22 -7.01 14.55
CA ARG A 156 -1.98 -6.89 16.00
C ARG A 156 -2.21 -5.47 16.49
N VAL A 157 -1.76 -4.47 15.72
CA VAL A 157 -1.97 -3.04 16.02
C VAL A 157 -3.32 -2.55 15.54
N PHE A 158 -3.90 -3.17 14.52
CA PHE A 158 -5.14 -2.66 13.93
C PHE A 158 -6.40 -3.09 14.68
N VAL A 159 -6.48 -4.35 15.09
CA VAL A 159 -7.69 -4.96 15.66
C VAL A 159 -7.42 -5.76 16.93
N GLY A 160 -6.15 -5.89 17.33
CA GLY A 160 -5.76 -6.67 18.50
C GLY A 160 -5.96 -8.18 18.34
N ALA A 161 -5.67 -8.92 19.41
CA ALA A 161 -6.03 -10.34 19.52
C ALA A 161 -7.49 -10.50 20.00
N PRO A 162 -8.17 -11.62 19.66
CA PRO A 162 -7.69 -12.74 18.84
C PRO A 162 -7.84 -12.51 17.32
N LEU A 163 -8.52 -11.44 16.89
CA LEU A 163 -8.87 -11.24 15.48
C LEU A 163 -7.64 -11.13 14.56
N CYS A 164 -6.52 -10.58 15.05
CA CYS A 164 -5.26 -10.54 14.29
C CYS A 164 -4.71 -11.93 13.90
N ARG A 165 -5.15 -13.00 14.57
CA ARG A 165 -4.75 -14.39 14.29
C ARG A 165 -5.78 -15.17 13.48
N SER A 166 -6.95 -14.59 13.22
CA SER A 166 -8.01 -15.25 12.45
C SER A 166 -7.58 -15.47 11.01
N GLU A 167 -7.46 -16.74 10.60
CA GLU A 167 -7.06 -17.10 9.24
C GLU A 167 -8.00 -16.51 8.18
N ASP A 168 -9.32 -16.49 8.47
CA ASP A 168 -10.32 -15.92 7.57
C ASP A 168 -10.13 -14.41 7.40
N TRP A 169 -9.87 -13.69 8.51
CA TRP A 169 -9.62 -12.25 8.50
C TRP A 169 -8.34 -11.91 7.72
N LEU A 170 -7.25 -12.66 7.95
CA LEU A 170 -5.98 -12.45 7.25
C LEU A 170 -6.09 -12.74 5.75
N ALA A 171 -6.72 -13.87 5.38
CA ALA A 171 -6.96 -14.24 3.99
C ALA A 171 -7.83 -13.20 3.28
N LEU A 172 -8.89 -12.72 3.96
CA LEU A 172 -9.76 -11.67 3.45
C LEU A 172 -8.98 -10.38 3.13
N ASN A 173 -8.11 -9.92 4.03
CA ASN A 173 -7.35 -8.68 3.82
C ASN A 173 -6.39 -8.77 2.63
N ILE A 174 -5.73 -9.93 2.46
CA ILE A 174 -4.85 -10.20 1.30
C ILE A 174 -5.67 -10.27 0.01
N GLU A 175 -6.81 -10.96 0.03
CA GLU A 175 -7.72 -11.11 -1.11
C GLU A 175 -8.30 -9.76 -1.54
N TYR A 176 -8.79 -8.96 -0.57
CA TYR A 176 -9.29 -7.61 -0.82
C TYR A 176 -8.22 -6.75 -1.49
N THR A 177 -7.00 -6.74 -0.93
CA THR A 177 -5.87 -5.98 -1.47
C THR A 177 -5.55 -6.38 -2.91
N THR A 178 -5.44 -7.68 -3.15
CA THR A 178 -5.16 -8.23 -4.48
C THR A 178 -6.22 -7.83 -5.49
N LYS A 179 -7.50 -7.94 -5.12
CA LYS A 179 -8.61 -7.61 -6.02
C LYS A 179 -8.72 -6.13 -6.30
N VAL A 180 -8.56 -5.26 -5.29
CA VAL A 180 -8.56 -3.79 -5.48
C VAL A 180 -7.45 -3.40 -6.45
N PHE A 181 -6.22 -3.85 -6.19
CA PHE A 181 -5.08 -3.50 -7.03
C PHE A 181 -5.22 -4.03 -8.45
N SER A 182 -5.61 -5.31 -8.62
CA SER A 182 -5.78 -5.90 -9.96
C SER A 182 -6.88 -5.22 -10.77
N ARG A 183 -8.00 -4.85 -10.14
CA ARG A 183 -9.08 -4.11 -10.80
C ARG A 183 -8.68 -2.69 -11.17
N ALA A 184 -7.96 -1.99 -10.30
CA ALA A 184 -7.42 -0.67 -10.60
C ALA A 184 -6.46 -0.72 -11.80
N MET A 185 -5.54 -1.69 -11.81
CA MET A 185 -4.64 -1.91 -12.95
C MET A 185 -5.41 -2.20 -14.24
N MET A 186 -6.44 -3.05 -14.20
CA MET A 186 -7.28 -3.33 -15.36
C MET A 186 -8.00 -2.08 -15.88
N LEU A 187 -8.51 -1.22 -15.00
CA LEU A 187 -9.12 0.06 -15.41
C LEU A 187 -8.11 1.02 -16.04
N ASN A 188 -6.87 1.05 -15.53
CA ASN A 188 -5.80 1.87 -16.09
C ASN A 188 -5.36 1.41 -17.49
N LEU A 189 -5.69 0.17 -17.88
CA LEU A 189 -5.49 -0.30 -19.27
C LEU A 189 -6.55 0.23 -20.22
N LEU A 190 -7.73 0.65 -19.73
CA LEU A 190 -8.84 1.10 -20.57
C LEU A 190 -8.72 2.59 -20.90
N PRO A 191 -9.22 3.01 -22.08
CA PRO A 191 -9.41 4.42 -22.39
C PRO A 191 -10.31 5.08 -21.33
N LYS A 192 -10.01 6.35 -20.98
CA LYS A 192 -10.75 7.14 -19.98
C LYS A 192 -12.27 7.12 -20.17
N LEU A 193 -12.76 7.05 -21.41
CA LEU A 193 -14.19 6.99 -21.72
C LEU A 193 -14.87 5.69 -21.26
N LEU A 194 -14.16 4.56 -21.27
CA LEU A 194 -14.70 3.26 -20.88
C LEU A 194 -14.56 2.99 -19.37
N GLN A 195 -13.65 3.69 -18.68
CA GLN A 195 -13.40 3.51 -17.25
C GLN A 195 -14.66 3.64 -16.38
N PRO A 196 -15.58 4.62 -16.57
CA PRO A 196 -16.80 4.72 -15.77
C PRO A 196 -17.77 3.55 -15.97
N VAL A 197 -17.88 3.05 -17.21
CA VAL A 197 -18.79 1.95 -17.56
C VAL A 197 -18.28 0.64 -16.99
N VAL A 198 -17.03 0.29 -17.28
CA VAL A 198 -16.41 -0.94 -16.76
C VAL A 198 -16.23 -0.84 -15.25
N GLY A 199 -15.87 0.33 -14.75
CA GLY A 199 -15.75 0.62 -13.33
C GLY A 199 -17.03 0.29 -12.56
N ARG A 200 -18.21 0.65 -13.09
CA ARG A 200 -19.51 0.27 -12.51
C ARG A 200 -19.75 -1.24 -12.52
N LEU A 201 -19.35 -1.94 -13.59
CA LEU A 201 -19.51 -3.39 -13.70
C LEU A 201 -18.62 -4.15 -12.71
N ILE A 202 -17.42 -3.65 -12.45
CA ILE A 202 -16.46 -4.25 -11.50
C ILE A 202 -16.48 -3.56 -10.12
N SER A 203 -17.46 -2.69 -9.90
CA SER A 203 -17.70 -1.95 -8.66
C SER A 203 -18.21 -2.88 -7.55
N PRO A 204 -18.24 -2.42 -6.29
CA PRO A 204 -17.22 -2.60 -5.27
C PRO A 204 -16.71 -4.05 -5.16
N LEU A 205 -16.10 -4.43 -4.05
CA LEU A 205 -15.89 -5.84 -3.70
C LEU A 205 -16.93 -6.24 -2.65
N PRO A 206 -18.22 -6.38 -3.01
CA PRO A 206 -19.29 -6.45 -2.02
C PRO A 206 -19.14 -7.71 -1.17
N ALA A 207 -18.65 -8.80 -1.78
CA ALA A 207 -18.35 -10.03 -1.07
C ALA A 207 -17.25 -9.85 -0.01
N CYS A 208 -16.15 -9.16 -0.33
CA CYS A 208 -15.08 -8.90 0.63
C CYS A 208 -15.56 -7.93 1.73
N VAL A 209 -16.29 -6.88 1.37
CA VAL A 209 -16.85 -5.93 2.36
C VAL A 209 -17.82 -6.65 3.30
N ARG A 210 -18.75 -7.45 2.78
CA ARG A 210 -19.68 -8.24 3.61
C ARG A 210 -18.96 -9.26 4.48
N ARG A 211 -17.90 -9.91 3.98
CA ARG A 211 -17.08 -10.81 4.78
C ARG A 211 -16.33 -10.06 5.88
N ALA A 212 -15.86 -8.84 5.60
CA ALA A 212 -15.24 -7.98 6.60
C ALA A 212 -16.24 -7.54 7.68
N GLU A 213 -17.46 -7.19 7.26
CA GLU A 213 -18.54 -6.81 8.18
C GLU A 213 -18.85 -7.94 9.16
N LYS A 214 -18.82 -9.21 8.73
CA LYS A 214 -19.02 -10.37 9.64
C LYS A 214 -17.99 -10.45 10.75
N HIS A 215 -16.75 -10.02 10.52
CA HIS A 215 -15.68 -10.02 11.53
C HIS A 215 -15.73 -8.79 12.42
N LEU A 216 -15.89 -7.61 11.80
CA LEU A 216 -15.67 -6.34 12.48
C LEU A 216 -16.93 -5.73 13.08
N VAL A 217 -18.12 -5.94 12.49
CA VAL A 217 -19.34 -5.32 13.03
C VAL A 217 -19.61 -5.76 14.47
N PRO A 218 -19.49 -7.04 14.85
CA PRO A 218 -19.67 -7.44 16.25
C PRO A 218 -18.70 -6.72 17.19
N VAL A 219 -17.41 -6.65 16.83
CA VAL A 219 -16.37 -5.98 17.61
C VAL A 219 -16.60 -4.47 17.70
N ILE A 220 -17.06 -3.85 16.61
CA ILE A 220 -17.39 -2.42 16.58
C ILE A 220 -18.55 -2.13 17.52
N LEU A 221 -19.63 -2.91 17.46
CA LEU A 221 -20.81 -2.69 18.29
C LEU A 221 -20.49 -2.88 19.77
N GLU A 222 -19.74 -3.92 20.12
CA GLU A 222 -19.25 -4.16 21.49
C GLU A 222 -18.46 -2.95 22.02
N ARG A 223 -17.54 -2.41 21.21
CA ARG A 223 -16.73 -1.25 21.61
C ARG A 223 -17.51 0.05 21.69
N LEU A 224 -18.49 0.26 20.80
CA LEU A 224 -19.37 1.42 20.89
C LEU A 224 -20.19 1.38 22.18
N GLU A 225 -20.69 0.22 22.57
CA GLU A 225 -21.40 0.06 23.85
C GLU A 225 -20.49 0.24 25.07
N ALA A 226 -19.24 -0.23 25.00
CA ALA A 226 -18.27 -0.07 26.08
C ALA A 226 -17.85 1.40 26.25
N GLU A 227 -17.58 2.11 25.15
CA GLU A 227 -17.19 3.52 25.18
C GLU A 227 -18.28 4.40 25.82
N ASP A 228 -19.55 4.09 25.57
CA ASP A 228 -20.69 4.80 26.16
C ASP A 228 -20.85 4.52 27.67
N LYS A 229 -20.37 3.37 28.17
CA LYS A 229 -20.61 2.91 29.56
C LYS A 229 -19.45 3.13 30.51
N THR A 230 -18.22 2.83 30.09
CA THR A 230 -17.07 2.73 30.99
C THR A 230 -15.89 3.64 30.63
N TYR A 231 -15.96 4.33 29.48
CA TYR A 231 -15.00 5.34 29.02
C TYR A 231 -13.54 5.02 29.39
N GLY A 232 -12.92 4.06 28.70
CA GLY A 232 -11.49 3.75 28.87
C GLY A 232 -11.06 2.28 28.85
N ASP A 233 -12.00 1.34 28.90
CA ASP A 233 -11.70 -0.11 28.83
C ASP A 233 -11.52 -0.65 27.39
N CYS A 234 -11.57 0.23 26.40
CA CYS A 234 -11.39 -0.15 25.01
C CYS A 234 -9.92 -0.50 24.72
N PRO A 235 -9.66 -1.56 23.92
CA PRO A 235 -8.29 -1.88 23.50
C PRO A 235 -7.62 -0.70 22.82
N ASP A 236 -6.36 -0.42 23.17
CA ASP A 236 -5.56 0.61 22.49
C ASP A 236 -5.10 0.08 21.13
N ASP A 237 -5.92 0.23 20.09
CA ASP A 237 -5.63 -0.21 18.73
C ASP A 237 -6.27 0.73 17.68
N LEU A 238 -5.97 0.50 16.40
CA LEU A 238 -6.46 1.36 15.33
C LEU A 238 -7.99 1.43 15.27
N LEU A 239 -8.69 0.34 15.54
CA LEU A 239 -10.15 0.31 15.51
C LEU A 239 -10.72 1.26 16.58
N THR A 240 -10.17 1.22 17.79
CA THR A 240 -10.56 2.14 18.87
C THR A 240 -10.24 3.59 18.51
N TRP A 241 -9.05 3.86 17.96
CA TRP A 241 -8.71 5.23 17.55
C TRP A 241 -9.65 5.77 16.45
N LEU A 242 -10.10 4.90 15.54
CA LEU A 242 -11.09 5.26 14.52
C LEU A 242 -12.46 5.57 15.15
N ILE A 243 -12.90 4.78 16.15
CA ILE A 243 -14.14 5.01 16.89
C ILE A 243 -14.07 6.35 17.65
N GLN A 244 -12.98 6.59 18.38
CA GLN A 244 -12.77 7.82 19.15
C GLN A 244 -12.71 9.05 18.23
N GLY A 245 -11.98 8.99 17.11
CA GLY A 245 -11.96 10.06 16.12
C GLY A 245 -13.29 10.26 15.35
N ALA A 246 -14.22 9.31 15.48
CA ALA A 246 -15.56 9.39 14.92
C ALA A 246 -16.61 9.98 15.88
N GLN A 247 -16.28 10.14 17.17
CA GLN A 247 -17.18 10.72 18.16
C GLN A 247 -17.70 12.11 17.72
N GLY A 248 -18.96 12.39 18.05
CA GLY A 248 -19.64 13.61 17.65
C GLY A 248 -20.15 13.64 16.20
N VAL A 249 -19.87 12.62 15.37
CA VAL A 249 -20.38 12.52 13.99
C VAL A 249 -21.00 11.15 13.74
N GLN A 250 -22.32 11.07 13.81
CA GLN A 250 -23.09 9.81 13.67
C GLN A 250 -22.78 9.06 12.36
N GLU A 251 -22.56 9.79 11.26
CA GLU A 251 -22.19 9.16 9.98
C GLU A 251 -20.85 8.41 10.06
N ARG A 252 -19.89 8.88 10.86
CA ARG A 252 -18.59 8.22 11.03
C ARG A 252 -18.70 6.92 11.85
N LEU A 253 -19.62 6.89 12.82
CA LEU A 253 -19.82 5.76 13.74
C LEU A 253 -20.59 4.59 13.11
N LYS A 254 -21.19 4.78 11.93
CA LYS A 254 -21.82 3.67 11.20
C LYS A 254 -20.83 2.52 10.98
N PRO A 255 -21.14 1.28 11.42
CA PRO A 255 -20.19 0.17 11.35
C PRO A 255 -19.61 -0.06 9.95
N GLY A 256 -20.43 0.01 8.90
CA GLY A 256 -19.95 -0.15 7.52
C GLY A 256 -18.89 0.89 7.09
N ASN A 257 -18.93 2.11 7.65
CA ASN A 257 -17.92 3.13 7.37
C ASN A 257 -16.60 2.84 8.10
N LEU A 258 -16.66 2.36 9.34
CA LEU A 258 -15.49 1.91 10.10
C LEU A 258 -14.84 0.67 9.46
N VAL A 259 -15.65 -0.31 9.02
CA VAL A 259 -15.18 -1.50 8.30
C VAL A 259 -14.40 -1.11 7.04
N ARG A 260 -14.93 -0.17 6.24
CA ARG A 260 -14.24 0.30 5.02
C ARG A 260 -12.91 0.99 5.35
N ARG A 261 -12.85 1.80 6.41
CA ARG A 261 -11.59 2.43 6.84
C ARG A 261 -10.57 1.39 7.29
N MET A 262 -11.01 0.33 7.97
CA MET A 262 -10.14 -0.78 8.38
C MET A 262 -9.62 -1.59 7.17
N LEU A 263 -10.47 -1.85 6.17
CA LEU A 263 -10.05 -2.47 4.91
C LEU A 263 -9.03 -1.61 4.16
N ASN A 264 -9.19 -0.29 4.18
CA ASN A 264 -8.25 0.64 3.55
C ASN A 264 -6.89 0.69 4.28
N ALA A 265 -6.88 0.61 5.62
CA ALA A 265 -5.66 0.49 6.41
C ALA A 265 -4.91 -0.79 6.07
N ASN A 266 -5.62 -1.91 6.01
CA ASN A 266 -5.09 -3.22 5.60
C ASN A 266 -4.57 -3.20 4.16
N PHE A 267 -5.31 -2.58 3.23
CA PHE A 267 -4.86 -2.38 1.86
C PHE A 267 -3.51 -1.66 1.84
N ALA A 268 -3.36 -0.56 2.57
CA ALA A 268 -2.13 0.21 2.61
C ALA A 268 -0.94 -0.63 3.13
N ALA A 269 -1.13 -1.37 4.22
CA ALA A 269 -0.08 -2.22 4.82
C ALA A 269 0.34 -3.38 3.90
N VAL A 270 -0.63 -4.09 3.31
CA VAL A 270 -0.36 -5.27 2.46
C VAL A 270 0.16 -4.86 1.09
N HIS A 271 -0.37 -3.80 0.48
CA HIS A 271 0.03 -3.34 -0.86
C HIS A 271 1.46 -2.77 -0.88
N THR A 272 1.82 -1.95 0.10
CA THR A 272 3.18 -1.37 0.18
C THR A 272 4.23 -2.47 0.33
N THR A 273 4.00 -3.43 1.21
CA THR A 273 4.86 -4.62 1.38
C THR A 273 4.94 -5.46 0.12
N SER A 274 3.82 -5.66 -0.59
CA SER A 274 3.82 -6.36 -1.87
C SER A 274 4.72 -5.67 -2.90
N ASN A 275 4.75 -4.33 -2.93
CA ASN A 275 5.60 -3.56 -3.84
C ASN A 275 7.08 -3.59 -3.45
N VAL A 276 7.41 -3.80 -2.17
CA VAL A 276 8.80 -4.04 -1.75
C VAL A 276 9.37 -5.28 -2.45
N ARG A 277 8.56 -6.30 -2.79
CA ARG A 277 9.00 -7.44 -3.61
C ARG A 277 9.62 -7.00 -4.93
N SER A 278 8.94 -6.10 -5.65
CA SER A 278 9.42 -5.62 -6.96
C SER A 278 10.77 -4.91 -6.81
N ARG A 279 10.95 -4.17 -5.71
CA ARG A 279 12.22 -3.52 -5.37
C ARG A 279 13.28 -4.56 -5.03
N VAL A 280 13.02 -5.53 -4.16
CA VAL A 280 14.01 -6.56 -3.79
C VAL A 280 14.45 -7.39 -4.99
N THR A 281 13.54 -7.81 -5.89
CA THR A 281 13.95 -8.50 -7.12
C THR A 281 14.78 -7.62 -8.06
N TYR A 282 14.47 -6.31 -8.10
CA TYR A 282 15.24 -5.35 -8.89
C TYR A 282 16.61 -5.10 -8.27
N THR A 283 16.69 -4.95 -6.95
CA THR A 283 17.93 -4.79 -6.22
C THR A 283 18.75 -6.07 -6.25
N GLU A 284 18.18 -7.28 -6.16
CA GLU A 284 18.87 -8.55 -6.39
C GLU A 284 19.40 -8.64 -7.83
N SER A 285 18.63 -8.23 -8.84
CA SER A 285 19.12 -8.22 -10.23
C SER A 285 20.26 -7.20 -10.48
N LEU A 286 20.33 -6.13 -9.68
CA LEU A 286 21.43 -5.16 -9.66
C LEU A 286 22.59 -5.61 -8.76
N MET A 287 22.30 -6.30 -7.65
CA MET A 287 23.23 -6.79 -6.63
C MET A 287 23.90 -8.10 -7.02
N LEU A 288 23.39 -8.84 -8.02
CA LEU A 288 24.15 -9.91 -8.66
C LEU A 288 25.43 -9.42 -9.36
N ASN A 289 25.63 -8.09 -9.46
CA ASN A 289 26.88 -7.47 -9.92
C ASN A 289 27.73 -6.85 -8.79
N ILE A 290 27.30 -6.90 -7.53
CA ILE A 290 28.06 -6.36 -6.38
C ILE A 290 27.94 -7.34 -5.21
N ASP A 291 29.05 -7.97 -4.83
CA ASP A 291 29.13 -8.88 -3.67
C ASP A 291 28.91 -8.11 -2.36
N THR A 292 27.67 -8.10 -1.86
CA THR A 292 27.25 -7.38 -0.64
C THR A 292 27.12 -8.28 0.59
N SER A 293 27.67 -9.50 0.54
CA SER A 293 27.74 -10.41 1.71
C SER A 293 28.37 -9.75 2.95
N TYR A 294 29.13 -8.67 2.76
CA TYR A 294 29.78 -7.87 3.80
C TYR A 294 28.97 -6.69 4.35
N LEU A 295 27.92 -6.19 3.68
CA LEU A 295 27.28 -4.92 4.09
C LEU A 295 26.17 -5.07 5.15
N GLN A 296 25.58 -6.26 5.30
CA GLN A 296 24.51 -6.49 6.30
C GLN A 296 24.95 -7.35 7.49
N ARG A 297 25.97 -8.21 7.33
CA ARG A 297 26.42 -9.13 8.39
C ARG A 297 26.97 -8.40 9.64
N PRO A 298 27.85 -7.40 9.53
CA PRO A 298 28.44 -6.79 10.72
C PRO A 298 27.43 -6.09 11.62
N SER A 299 26.46 -5.37 11.03
CA SER A 299 25.42 -4.65 11.79
C SER A 299 24.42 -5.59 12.47
N LEU A 300 24.10 -6.72 11.84
CA LEU A 300 23.18 -7.72 12.40
C LEU A 300 23.87 -8.54 13.50
N GLU A 301 25.15 -8.91 13.31
CA GLU A 301 25.96 -9.61 14.32
C GLU A 301 26.20 -8.74 15.55
N HIS A 302 26.55 -7.46 15.39
CA HIS A 302 26.71 -6.54 16.53
C HIS A 302 25.40 -6.34 17.31
N SER A 303 24.26 -6.28 16.62
CA SER A 303 22.94 -6.14 17.28
C SER A 303 22.56 -7.42 18.04
N PHE A 304 22.82 -8.60 17.46
CA PHE A 304 22.57 -9.90 18.10
C PHE A 304 23.48 -10.13 19.33
N ILE A 305 24.76 -9.74 19.23
CA ILE A 305 25.73 -9.84 20.34
C ILE A 305 25.36 -8.86 21.46
N SER A 306 24.95 -7.63 21.14
CA SER A 306 24.52 -6.66 22.15
C SER A 306 23.28 -7.10 22.92
N TRP A 307 22.34 -7.77 22.24
CA TRP A 307 21.10 -8.28 22.83
C TRP A 307 21.36 -9.50 23.74
N SER A 308 22.26 -10.41 23.36
CA SER A 308 22.61 -11.56 24.20
C SER A 308 23.38 -11.17 25.47
N THR A 309 24.20 -10.13 25.42
CA THR A 309 24.95 -9.64 26.60
C THR A 309 24.13 -8.83 27.60
N GLN A 310 22.92 -8.37 27.23
CA GLN A 310 22.03 -7.63 28.14
C GLN A 310 21.01 -8.53 28.87
N ASN A 311 20.86 -9.78 28.45
CA ASN A 311 19.86 -10.73 28.97
C ASN A 311 20.47 -12.00 29.61
N THR A 312 21.72 -11.93 30.07
CA THR A 312 22.37 -12.90 30.97
C THR A 312 22.83 -12.19 32.23
#